data_AF-A0A842VNU2-F1
#
_entry.id   AF-A0A842VNU2-F1
#
_cell.length_a   1.000
_cell.length_b   1.000
_cell.length_c   1.000
_cell.angle_alpha   90.00
_cell.angle_beta   90.00
_cell.angle_gamma   90.00
#
_symmetry.space_group_name_H-M   'P 1'
#
loop_
_entity.id
_entity.type
_entity.pdbx_description
1 polymer ?
#
loop_
_entity_poly.entity_id
_entity_poly.type
_entity_poly.pdbx_seq_one_letter_code
_entity_poly.pdbx_strand_id
1 'polypeptide(L)' 'MQYLIIKSEIRALINALAKELLISEDEVIKIAVTEYAQKYRSTKDILSYAGILNNDEADEMLYNINNSRIDK' A
#
# COMPACT_ATOMS: atom_id res chain seq x y z
N MET A 1 -27.03 2.74 4.56
CA MET A 1 -25.91 2.01 3.93
C MET A 1 -25.21 2.95 2.97
N GLN A 2 -23.90 3.07 3.03
CA GLN A 2 -23.11 3.79 2.02
C GLN A 2 -22.70 2.77 0.94
N TYR A 3 -22.85 3.15 -0.33
CA TYR A 3 -22.48 2.32 -1.47
C TYR A 3 -21.28 2.93 -2.18
N LEU A 4 -20.29 2.09 -2.50
CA LEU A 4 -19.18 2.48 -3.34
C LEU A 4 -19.62 2.38 -4.81
N ILE A 5 -19.70 3.50 -5.52
CA ILE A 5 -20.01 3.50 -6.95
C ILE A 5 -18.70 3.27 -7.72
N ILE A 6 -18.61 2.14 -8.40
CA ILE A 6 -17.44 1.73 -9.18
C ILE A 6 -17.75 1.90 -10.67
N LYS A 7 -16.86 2.59 -11.40
CA LYS A 7 -16.96 2.72 -12.86
C LYS A 7 -16.85 1.35 -13.53
N SER A 8 -17.53 1.15 -14.65
CA SER A 8 -17.56 -0.13 -15.39
C SER A 8 -16.16 -0.66 -15.74
N GLU A 9 -15.26 0.23 -16.16
CA GLU A 9 -13.87 -0.08 -16.48
C GLU A 9 -13.11 -0.67 -15.28
N ILE A 10 -13.30 -0.08 -14.09
CA ILE A 10 -12.66 -0.53 -12.85
C ILE A 10 -13.26 -1.87 -12.40
N ARG A 11 -14.57 -2.07 -12.60
CA ARG A 11 -15.23 -3.34 -12.30
C ARG A 11 -14.66 -4.50 -13.13
N ALA A 12 -14.36 -4.28 -14.41
CA ALA A 12 -13.72 -5.29 -15.26
C ALA A 12 -12.34 -5.70 -14.71
N LEU A 13 -11.56 -4.74 -14.22
CA LEU A 13 -10.27 -4.98 -13.59
C LEU A 13 -10.41 -5.76 -12.27
N ILE A 14 -11.37 -5.40 -11.42
CA ILE A 14 -11.66 -6.12 -10.17
C ILE A 14 -12.09 -7.57 -10.47
N ASN A 15 -12.95 -7.78 -11.48
CA ASN A 15 -13.40 -9.12 -11.86
C ASN A 15 -12.25 -9.99 -12.37
N ALA A 16 -11.35 -9.42 -13.18
CA ALA A 16 -10.17 -10.13 -13.65
C ALA A 16 -9.27 -10.55 -12.49
N LEU A 17 -8.99 -9.63 -11.57
CA LEU A 17 -8.17 -9.90 -10.38
C LEU A 17 -8.82 -10.96 -9.46
N ALA A 18 -10.14 -10.88 -9.26
CA ALA A 18 -10.89 -11.83 -8.45
C ALA A 18 -10.77 -13.26 -9.00
N LYS A 19 -10.83 -13.41 -10.32
CA LYS A 19 -10.64 -14.71 -11.00
C LYS A 19 -9.22 -15.23 -10.88
N GLU A 20 -8.22 -14.37 -11.05
CA GLU A 20 -6.81 -14.74 -10.95
C GLU A 20 -6.43 -15.19 -9.54
N LEU A 21 -6.93 -14.47 -8.53
CA LEU A 21 -6.65 -14.72 -7.12
C LEU A 21 -7.59 -15.75 -6.48
N LEU A 22 -8.62 -16.22 -7.19
CA LEU A 22 -9.65 -17.14 -6.70
C LEU A 22 -10.37 -16.64 -5.44
N ILE A 23 -10.66 -15.34 -5.39
CA ILE A 23 -11.35 -14.69 -4.27
C ILE A 23 -12.55 -13.88 -4.77
N SER A 24 -13.39 -13.40 -3.85
CA SER A 24 -14.52 -12.55 -4.20
C SER A 24 -14.11 -11.13 -4.62
N GLU A 25 -14.91 -10.46 -5.45
CA GLU A 25 -14.68 -9.04 -5.82
C GLU A 25 -14.64 -8.13 -4.59
N ASP A 26 -15.46 -8.42 -3.57
CA ASP A 26 -15.48 -7.68 -2.30
C ASP A 26 -14.16 -7.84 -1.53
N GLU A 27 -13.54 -9.02 -1.55
CA GLU A 27 -12.23 -9.25 -0.94
C GLU A 27 -11.12 -8.53 -1.69
N VAL A 28 -11.15 -8.53 -3.02
CA VAL A 28 -10.20 -7.74 -3.83
C VAL A 28 -10.25 -6.27 -3.42
N ILE A 29 -11.45 -5.70 -3.29
CA ILE A 29 -11.62 -4.30 -2.88
C ILE A 29 -11.08 -4.07 -1.46
N LYS A 30 -11.39 -4.96 -0.51
CA LYS A 30 -10.90 -4.85 0.88
C LYS A 30 -9.38 -4.89 0.95
N ILE A 31 -8.75 -5.80 0.22
CA ILE A 31 -7.29 -5.92 0.17
C ILE A 31 -6.69 -4.65 -0.44
N ALA A 32 -7.18 -4.22 -1.60
CA ALA A 32 -6.67 -3.03 -2.29
C ALA A 32 -6.78 -1.75 -1.43
N VAL A 33 -7.91 -1.55 -0.75
CA VAL A 33 -8.10 -0.41 0.17
C VAL A 33 -7.15 -0.49 1.36
N THR A 34 -6.96 -1.69 1.92
CA THR A 34 -6.06 -1.91 3.06
C THR A 34 -4.61 -1.65 2.69
N GLU A 35 -4.14 -2.21 1.57
CA GLU A 35 -2.78 -2.01 1.09
C GLU A 35 -2.51 -0.53 0.75
N TYR A 36 -3.46 0.14 0.10
CA TYR A 36 -3.33 1.56 -0.19
C TYR A 36 -3.27 2.40 1.09
N ALA A 37 -4.13 2.12 2.07
CA ALA A 37 -4.13 2.83 3.35
C ALA A 37 -2.81 2.61 4.12
N GLN A 38 -2.26 1.40 4.11
CA GLN A 38 -0.96 1.10 4.70
C GLN A 38 0.15 1.86 3.99
N LYS A 39 0.20 1.80 2.66
CA LYS A 39 1.20 2.53 1.86
C LYS A 39 1.14 4.04 2.10
N TYR A 40 -0.06 4.60 2.18
CA TYR A 40 -0.27 6.01 2.45
C TYR A 40 0.22 6.39 3.86
N ARG A 41 -0.08 5.56 4.88
CA ARG A 41 0.43 5.76 6.24
C ARG A 41 1.96 5.70 6.29
N SER A 42 2.57 4.67 5.71
CA SER A 42 4.03 4.57 5.67
C SER A 42 4.68 5.74 4.93
N THR A 43 4.06 6.22 3.85
CA THR A 43 4.55 7.40 3.13
C THR A 43 4.42 8.67 3.97
N LYS A 44 3.30 8.83 4.70
CA LYS A 44 3.13 9.96 5.63
C LYS A 44 4.12 9.90 6.78
N ASP A 45 4.39 8.71 7.31
CA ASP A 45 5.36 8.51 8.38
C ASP A 45 6.76 8.84 7.87
N ILE A 46 7.17 8.32 6.70
CA ILE A 46 8.45 8.66 6.05
C ILE A 46 8.56 10.16 5.77
N LEU A 47 7.51 10.81 5.26
CA LEU A 47 7.51 12.26 5.03
C LEU A 47 7.56 13.07 6.33
N SER A 48 6.94 12.56 7.41
CA SER A 48 7.03 13.18 8.73
C SER A 48 8.44 13.03 9.32
N TYR A 49 9.12 11.92 9.05
CA TYR A 49 10.53 11.74 9.35
C TYR A 49 11.41 12.63 8.48
N ALA A 50 11.15 12.79 7.19
CA ALA A 50 11.90 13.69 6.30
C ALA A 50 11.78 15.18 6.67
N GLY A 51 10.74 15.57 7.42
CA GLY A 51 10.60 16.91 8.00
C GLY A 51 11.29 17.10 9.37
N ILE A 52 11.75 16.01 9.99
CA ILE A 52 12.38 15.99 11.33
C ILE A 52 13.85 15.57 11.26
N LEU A 53 14.20 14.72 10.29
CA LEU A 53 15.52 14.15 10.08
C LEU A 53 16.27 14.98 9.04
N ASN A 54 17.52 15.27 9.32
CA ASN A 54 18.42 15.76 8.29
C ASN A 54 18.70 14.64 7.26
N ASN A 55 19.21 14.98 6.08
CA ASN A 55 19.41 14.01 4.98
C ASN A 55 20.26 12.80 5.42
N ASP A 56 21.22 13.00 6.32
CA ASP A 56 22.11 11.95 6.80
C ASP A 56 21.37 10.92 7.66
N GLU A 57 20.45 11.37 8.54
CA GLU A 57 19.63 10.50 9.38
C GLU A 57 18.58 9.71 8.57
N ALA A 58 18.05 10.32 7.50
CA ALA A 58 17.12 9.65 6.59
C ALA A 58 17.81 8.55 5.78
N ASP A 59 19.03 8.80 5.30
CA ASP A 59 19.85 7.83 4.58
C ASP A 59 20.29 6.67 5.49
N GLU A 60 20.61 6.94 6.76
CA GLU A 60 20.94 5.89 7.74
C GLU A 60 19.74 4.99 8.05
N MET A 61 18.53 5.56 8.17
CA MET A 61 17.32 4.75 8.33
C MET A 61 17.01 3.90 7.11
N LEU A 62 17.14 4.44 5.90
CA LEU A 62 16.94 3.69 4.65
C LEU A 62 17.96 2.55 4.50
N TYR A 63 19.22 2.81 4.87
CA TYR A 63 20.28 1.81 4.90
C TYR A 63 19.96 0.64 5.85
N ASN A 64 19.49 0.95 7.07
CA ASN A 64 19.14 -0.06 8.06
C ASN A 64 17.90 -0.88 7.68
N ILE A 65 16.91 -0.28 7.03
CA ILE A 65 15.73 -0.97 6.50
C ILE A 65 16.13 -1.95 5.38
N ASN A 66 17.03 -1.54 4.49
CA ASN A 66 17.47 -2.37 3.37
C ASN A 66 18.39 -3.52 3.83
N ASN A 67 19.30 -3.29 4.78
CA ASN A 67 20.16 -4.36 5.30
C ASN A 67 19.45 -5.35 6.22
N SER A 68 18.43 -4.91 6.96
CA SER A 68 17.61 -5.84 7.79
C SER A 68 16.78 -6.83 6.96
N ARG A 69 16.65 -6.64 5.64
CA ARG A 69 16.03 -7.61 4.72
C ARG A 69 17.02 -8.60 4.09
N ILE A 70 18.33 -8.37 4.20
CA ILE A 70 19.36 -9.21 3.56
C ILE A 70 19.84 -10.34 4.52
N ASP A 71 19.62 -10.20 5.83
CA ASP A 71 20.02 -11.19 6.86
C ASP A 71 18.87 -12.14 7.33
N LYS A 72 17.83 -12.35 6.52
CA LYS A 72 16.83 -13.43 6.72
C LYS A 72 16.67 -14.25 5.46
#